data_AF-A0A2H5WKS8-F1
#
_entry.id   AF-A0A2H5WKS8-F1
#
_cell.length_a   1.000
_cell.length_b   1.000
_cell.length_c   1.000
_cell.angle_alpha   90.00
_cell.angle_beta   90.00
_cell.angle_gamma   90.00
#
_symmetry.space_group_name_H-M   'P 1'
#
loop_
_entity.id
_entity.type
_entity.pdbx_description
1 polymer ?
#
loop_
_entity_poly.entity_id
_entity_poly.type
_entity_poly.pdbx_seq_one_letter_code
_entity_poly.pdbx_strand_id
1 'polypeptide(L)'
;MLLIHLWALPRVFNAPPLRLDSDTAAMLDAIQASGGLAGVGRWFRGDWLLENGFYRPISSASLTLDYALYGEAAWGFCFTNWLLLLTIALGVAVLTPRLLNVAPAWGWGVAVALSAQYTGLTRLLTPYSTWGWVLIVLVGISLWAWRSGVRLDPDLWEQFDTRWLWIALAGGALFWGFDRLLTADYVRLIEWVPSRTALLGTAFGVWAAVCFLRAGEEGSWRWLGLGGLLYLLALGSYEQPIMLAPFITATAIARRTLWKENAFTIAGTALACALLIAMLRLSFVTTEPTRYQQQQLRSSLSGPVLTYFSDLFPPVSQWGYWRTVGLEPTVWLLKDPWDRLVGLLLYAGVVVAFYRWRGRFGYALGWHALTLLPMAFLHPFEHYWVLPQVGKTLTDCLLIGWGIHTFVACLQAEWGKILHDGNRADPAGV
;
A
#
# COMPACT_ATOMS: atom_id res chain seq x y z
N MET A 1 -14.16 9.41 0.10
CA MET A 1 -12.78 9.61 -0.40
C MET A 1 -12.47 11.10 -0.64
N LEU A 2 -13.16 11.82 -1.53
CA LEU A 2 -12.86 13.25 -1.79
C LEU A 2 -12.88 14.12 -0.52
N LEU A 3 -13.87 13.91 0.36
CA LEU A 3 -13.95 14.59 1.65
C LEU A 3 -12.71 14.40 2.54
N ILE A 4 -12.06 13.22 2.47
CA ILE A 4 -10.81 12.94 3.21
C ILE A 4 -9.65 13.75 2.63
N HIS A 5 -9.61 13.94 1.32
CA HIS A 5 -8.60 14.78 0.67
C HIS A 5 -8.77 16.27 0.99
N LEU A 6 -10.01 16.73 1.25
CA LEU A 6 -10.25 18.12 1.68
C LEU A 6 -9.57 18.43 3.03
N TRP A 7 -9.41 17.42 3.89
CA TRP A 7 -8.71 17.55 5.18
C TRP A 7 -7.27 18.06 5.01
N ALA A 8 -6.61 17.75 3.90
CA ALA A 8 -5.23 18.14 3.66
C ALA A 8 -5.07 19.53 3.02
N LEU A 9 -6.17 20.18 2.57
CA LEU A 9 -6.08 21.48 1.90
C LEU A 9 -5.43 22.60 2.72
N PRO A 10 -5.61 22.70 4.05
CA PRO A 10 -4.89 23.69 4.84
C PRO A 10 -3.37 23.58 4.72
N ARG A 11 -2.83 22.37 4.54
CA ARG A 11 -1.39 22.12 4.35
C ARG A 11 -0.92 22.48 2.94
N VAL A 12 -1.80 22.34 1.96
CA VAL A 12 -1.54 22.74 0.57
C VAL A 12 -1.43 24.27 0.48
N PHE A 13 -2.39 24.99 1.04
CA PHE A 13 -2.48 26.45 0.87
C PHE A 13 -1.66 27.26 1.89
N ASN A 14 -1.33 26.70 3.05
CA ASN A 14 -0.43 27.31 4.04
C ASN A 14 0.97 26.70 3.99
N ALA A 15 1.49 26.45 2.78
CA ALA A 15 2.80 25.85 2.59
C ALA A 15 3.93 26.83 2.98
N PRO A 16 4.99 26.36 3.67
CA PRO A 16 6.13 27.19 4.01
C PRO A 16 6.89 27.64 2.74
N PRO A 17 7.62 28.76 2.79
CA PRO A 17 8.43 29.20 1.65
C PRO A 17 9.39 28.12 1.15
N LEU A 18 9.44 27.90 -0.17
CA LEU A 18 10.19 26.81 -0.80
C LEU A 18 11.68 26.82 -0.46
N ARG A 19 12.28 28.01 -0.40
CA ARG A 19 13.72 28.20 -0.16
C ARG A 19 14.17 27.92 1.28
N LEU A 20 13.25 27.61 2.21
CA LEU A 20 13.61 27.15 3.55
C LEU A 20 14.15 25.71 3.54
N ASP A 21 13.77 24.91 2.55
CA ASP A 21 14.29 23.56 2.35
C ASP A 21 15.47 23.62 1.37
N SER A 22 16.66 23.19 1.82
CA SER A 22 17.90 23.31 1.05
C SER A 22 17.86 22.53 -0.26
N ASP A 23 17.25 21.34 -0.26
CA ASP A 23 17.11 20.50 -1.45
C ASP A 23 16.20 21.19 -2.47
N THR A 24 15.06 21.71 -2.01
CA THR A 24 14.12 22.45 -2.86
C THR A 24 14.77 23.72 -3.42
N ALA A 25 15.52 24.48 -2.62
CA ALA A 25 16.24 25.66 -3.10
C ALA A 25 17.22 25.31 -4.24
N ALA A 26 18.03 24.27 -4.05
CA ALA A 26 18.97 23.81 -5.07
C ALA A 26 18.27 23.36 -6.37
N MET A 27 17.11 22.70 -6.26
CA MET A 27 16.29 22.34 -7.43
C MET A 27 15.80 23.57 -8.20
N LEU A 28 15.31 24.59 -7.50
CA LEU A 28 14.82 25.82 -8.12
C LEU A 28 15.95 26.55 -8.85
N ASP A 29 17.12 26.63 -8.23
CA ASP A 29 18.30 27.26 -8.84
C ASP A 29 18.75 26.48 -10.09
N ALA A 30 18.72 25.14 -10.07
CA ALA A 30 19.00 24.30 -11.23
C ALA A 30 17.99 24.51 -12.37
N ILE A 31 16.70 24.63 -12.06
CA ILE A 31 15.64 24.94 -13.03
C ILE A 31 15.90 26.30 -13.66
N GLN A 32 16.18 27.32 -12.86
CA GLN A 32 16.47 28.67 -13.34
C GLN A 32 17.72 28.70 -14.24
N ALA A 33 18.80 28.05 -13.80
CA ALA A 33 20.05 27.97 -14.55
C ALA A 33 19.90 27.22 -15.89
N SER A 34 18.93 26.31 -16.00
CA SER A 34 18.62 25.61 -17.24
C SER A 34 17.78 26.44 -18.25
N GLY A 35 17.28 27.61 -17.86
CA GLY A 35 16.37 28.42 -18.68
C GLY A 35 14.90 28.02 -18.56
N GLY A 36 14.51 27.36 -17.47
CA GLY A 36 13.12 26.95 -17.22
C GLY A 36 12.60 25.95 -18.27
N LEU A 37 11.37 26.16 -18.75
CA LEU A 37 10.73 25.25 -19.71
C LEU A 37 11.51 25.09 -21.02
N ALA A 38 12.19 26.13 -21.50
CA ALA A 38 13.00 26.04 -22.71
C ALA A 38 14.16 25.04 -22.57
N GLY A 39 14.65 24.84 -21.35
CA GLY A 39 15.74 23.93 -21.00
C GLY A 39 15.32 22.50 -20.65
N VAL A 40 14.01 22.20 -20.60
CA VAL A 40 13.50 20.94 -20.02
C VAL A 40 14.07 19.68 -20.68
N GLY A 41 14.42 19.75 -21.97
CA GLY A 41 15.03 18.66 -22.71
C GLY A 41 16.37 18.18 -22.14
N ARG A 42 17.07 19.03 -21.37
CA ARG A 42 18.29 18.70 -20.65
C ARG A 42 18.11 17.51 -19.71
N TRP A 43 16.98 17.45 -19.02
CA TRP A 43 16.72 16.44 -17.98
C TRP A 43 16.64 15.02 -18.54
N PHE A 44 16.39 14.88 -19.85
CA PHE A 44 16.35 13.59 -20.54
C PHE A 44 17.72 13.07 -20.99
N ARG A 45 18.79 13.83 -20.74
CA ARG A 45 20.17 13.51 -21.18
C ARG A 45 21.20 13.63 -20.07
N GLY A 46 20.77 13.67 -18.81
CA GLY A 46 21.66 13.86 -17.69
C GLY A 46 21.05 13.43 -16.37
N ASP A 47 21.74 13.79 -15.29
CA ASP A 47 21.28 13.59 -13.93
C ASP A 47 20.02 14.41 -13.63
N TRP A 48 19.37 14.08 -12.54
CA TRP A 48 18.26 14.84 -12.02
C TRP A 48 18.73 16.17 -11.39
N LEU A 49 17.79 17.02 -11.00
CA LEU A 49 18.01 18.39 -10.53
C LEU A 49 19.09 18.58 -9.44
N LEU A 50 19.37 17.57 -8.60
CA LEU A 50 20.40 17.67 -7.55
C LEU A 50 21.75 17.08 -7.93
N GLU A 51 21.93 16.58 -9.16
CA GLU A 51 23.20 16.00 -9.63
C GLU A 51 23.78 14.92 -8.68
N ASN A 52 22.90 14.08 -8.12
CA ASN A 52 23.24 13.11 -7.08
C ASN A 52 23.20 11.65 -7.56
N GLY A 53 23.28 11.42 -8.87
CA GLY A 53 23.46 10.13 -9.50
C GLY A 53 22.16 9.40 -9.84
N PHE A 54 21.05 10.12 -10.02
CA PHE A 54 19.75 9.55 -10.33
C PHE A 54 19.22 9.98 -11.70
N TYR A 55 18.61 9.06 -12.43
CA TYR A 55 17.97 9.38 -13.72
C TYR A 55 16.47 9.57 -13.53
N ARG A 56 16.03 10.82 -13.32
CA ARG A 56 14.61 11.17 -13.03
C ARG A 56 14.05 12.26 -13.96
N PRO A 57 14.12 12.09 -15.30
CA PRO A 57 13.72 13.12 -16.27
C PRO A 57 12.28 13.62 -16.09
N ILE A 58 11.35 12.73 -15.75
CA ILE A 58 9.92 13.07 -15.66
C ILE A 58 9.65 13.91 -14.42
N SER A 59 10.32 13.63 -13.31
CA SER A 59 10.20 14.42 -12.09
C SER A 59 10.81 15.80 -12.27
N SER A 60 11.99 15.89 -12.90
CA SER A 60 12.62 17.18 -13.24
C SER A 60 11.73 18.01 -14.17
N ALA A 61 11.15 17.39 -15.19
CA ALA A 61 10.23 18.04 -16.11
C ALA A 61 8.95 18.53 -15.40
N SER A 62 8.38 17.73 -14.51
CA SER A 62 7.20 18.11 -13.72
C SER A 62 7.49 19.29 -12.79
N LEU A 63 8.65 19.32 -12.13
CA LEU A 63 9.03 20.44 -11.27
C LEU A 63 9.34 21.71 -12.07
N THR A 64 9.95 21.56 -13.24
CA THR A 64 10.16 22.67 -14.19
C THR A 64 8.82 23.26 -14.64
N LEU A 65 7.82 22.41 -14.89
CA LEU A 65 6.46 22.84 -15.24
C LEU A 65 5.78 23.56 -14.07
N ASP A 66 5.83 23.00 -12.85
CA ASP A 66 5.28 23.67 -11.66
C ASP A 66 5.93 25.04 -11.45
N TYR A 67 7.26 25.15 -11.61
CA TYR A 67 7.96 26.43 -11.51
C TYR A 67 7.50 27.44 -12.57
N ALA A 68 7.26 27.01 -13.80
CA ALA A 68 6.77 27.90 -14.85
C ALA A 68 5.33 28.35 -14.63
N LEU A 69 4.49 27.52 -14.00
CA LEU A 69 3.08 27.83 -13.72
C LEU A 69 2.91 28.68 -12.46
N TYR A 70 3.70 28.41 -11.42
CA TYR A 70 3.49 28.96 -10.08
C TYR A 70 4.66 29.83 -9.58
N GLY A 71 5.77 29.92 -10.32
CA GLY A 71 7.00 30.55 -9.86
C GLY A 71 7.53 29.84 -8.60
N GLU A 72 7.86 30.62 -7.57
CA GLU A 72 8.27 30.10 -6.26
C GLU A 72 7.10 29.98 -5.26
N ALA A 73 5.85 30.03 -5.72
CA ALA A 73 4.71 29.88 -4.85
C ALA A 73 4.57 28.44 -4.35
N ALA A 74 4.91 28.22 -3.06
CA ALA A 74 4.97 26.89 -2.46
C ALA A 74 3.67 26.09 -2.56
N TRP A 75 2.52 26.78 -2.47
CA TRP A 75 1.21 26.13 -2.56
C TRP A 75 0.98 25.42 -3.89
N GLY A 76 1.56 25.91 -5.00
CA GLY A 76 1.41 25.31 -6.32
C GLY A 76 2.04 23.93 -6.42
N PHE A 77 3.26 23.79 -5.88
CA PHE A 77 3.95 22.50 -5.80
C PHE A 77 3.21 21.52 -4.88
N CYS A 78 2.77 21.99 -3.71
CA CYS A 78 1.99 21.19 -2.76
C CYS A 78 0.64 20.76 -3.36
N PHE A 79 0.01 21.63 -4.17
CA PHE A 79 -1.23 21.33 -4.86
C PHE A 79 -1.06 20.21 -5.87
N THR A 80 -0.02 20.26 -6.71
CA THR A 80 0.28 19.17 -7.64
C THR A 80 0.59 17.87 -6.85
N ASN A 81 1.30 17.91 -5.70
CA ASN A 81 1.53 16.72 -4.85
C ASN A 81 0.20 16.12 -4.36
N TRP A 82 -0.70 16.97 -3.88
CA TRP A 82 -2.04 16.56 -3.44
C TRP A 82 -2.87 15.93 -4.57
N LEU A 83 -2.80 16.48 -5.79
CA LEU A 83 -3.46 15.90 -6.97
C LEU A 83 -2.89 14.52 -7.34
N LEU A 84 -1.59 14.31 -7.19
CA LEU A 84 -0.97 13.00 -7.43
C LEU A 84 -1.44 11.97 -6.40
N LEU A 85 -1.53 12.33 -5.12
CA LEU A 85 -2.10 11.46 -4.08
C LEU A 85 -3.55 11.05 -4.40
N LEU A 86 -4.36 12.00 -4.85
CA LEU A 86 -5.72 11.74 -5.32
C LEU A 86 -5.73 10.76 -6.49
N THR A 87 -4.83 10.97 -7.46
CA THR A 87 -4.68 10.10 -8.64
C THR A 87 -4.23 8.69 -8.26
N ILE A 88 -3.35 8.53 -7.26
CA ILE A 88 -2.95 7.24 -6.69
C ILE A 88 -4.17 6.55 -6.06
N ALA A 89 -4.92 7.24 -5.19
CA ALA A 89 -6.08 6.66 -4.53
C ALA A 89 -7.15 6.18 -5.53
N LEU A 90 -7.44 6.98 -6.56
CA LEU A 90 -8.35 6.60 -7.64
C LEU A 90 -7.81 5.40 -8.44
N GLY A 91 -6.53 5.39 -8.77
CA GLY A 91 -5.88 4.26 -9.44
C GLY A 91 -6.00 2.98 -8.62
N VAL A 92 -5.77 3.05 -7.30
CA VAL A 92 -5.92 1.91 -6.37
C VAL A 92 -7.37 1.42 -6.30
N ALA A 93 -8.36 2.33 -6.32
CA ALA A 93 -9.76 1.94 -6.36
C ALA A 93 -10.10 1.10 -7.61
N VAL A 94 -9.50 1.43 -8.76
CA VAL A 94 -9.69 0.71 -10.03
C VAL A 94 -8.86 -0.57 -10.11
N LEU A 95 -7.64 -0.56 -9.53
CA LEU A 95 -6.70 -1.67 -9.50
C LEU A 95 -7.21 -2.82 -8.62
N THR A 96 -7.66 -2.51 -7.41
CA THR A 96 -8.02 -3.49 -6.37
C THR A 96 -8.96 -4.60 -6.85
N PRO A 97 -10.15 -4.32 -7.42
CA PRO A 97 -11.06 -5.37 -7.85
C PRO A 97 -10.48 -6.26 -8.96
N ARG A 98 -9.67 -5.70 -9.87
CA ARG A 98 -9.02 -6.46 -10.95
C ARG A 98 -7.88 -7.32 -10.44
N LEU A 99 -7.05 -6.77 -9.55
CA LEU A 99 -5.88 -7.46 -9.02
C LEU A 99 -6.30 -8.60 -8.08
N LEU A 100 -7.28 -8.36 -7.20
CA LEU A 100 -7.67 -9.29 -6.16
C LEU A 100 -8.91 -10.14 -6.49
N ASN A 101 -9.57 -9.89 -7.62
CA ASN A 101 -10.84 -10.52 -8.00
C ASN A 101 -11.89 -10.40 -6.87
N VAL A 102 -12.21 -9.15 -6.53
CA VAL A 102 -13.16 -8.77 -5.46
C VAL A 102 -14.15 -7.73 -5.98
N ALA A 103 -15.26 -7.53 -5.26
CA ALA A 103 -16.27 -6.55 -5.66
C ALA A 103 -15.70 -5.11 -5.72
N PRO A 104 -16.18 -4.23 -6.61
CA PRO A 104 -15.68 -2.87 -6.76
C PRO A 104 -15.66 -2.02 -5.47
N ALA A 105 -16.59 -2.28 -4.54
CA ALA A 105 -16.65 -1.61 -3.24
C ALA A 105 -15.35 -1.76 -2.42
N TRP A 106 -14.64 -2.89 -2.56
CA TRP A 106 -13.34 -3.09 -1.92
C TRP A 106 -12.31 -2.08 -2.37
N GLY A 107 -12.29 -1.76 -3.67
CA GLY A 107 -11.35 -0.77 -4.20
C GLY A 107 -11.55 0.60 -3.57
N TRP A 108 -12.80 1.02 -3.39
CA TRP A 108 -13.11 2.28 -2.71
C TRP A 108 -12.73 2.26 -1.22
N GLY A 109 -12.93 1.12 -0.54
CA GLY A 109 -12.49 0.95 0.85
C GLY A 109 -10.97 1.10 1.01
N VAL A 110 -10.20 0.43 0.14
CA VAL A 110 -8.73 0.53 0.13
C VAL A 110 -8.29 1.95 -0.20
N ALA A 111 -8.91 2.59 -1.20
CA ALA A 111 -8.59 3.98 -1.55
C ALA A 111 -8.87 4.95 -0.41
N VAL A 112 -9.96 4.75 0.34
CA VAL A 112 -10.29 5.54 1.54
C VAL A 112 -9.24 5.34 2.64
N ALA A 113 -8.86 4.10 2.94
CA ALA A 113 -7.82 3.79 3.92
C ALA A 113 -6.48 4.44 3.54
N LEU A 114 -6.07 4.31 2.28
CA LEU A 114 -4.84 4.89 1.75
C LEU A 114 -4.89 6.43 1.80
N SER A 115 -6.02 7.04 1.43
CA SER A 115 -6.22 8.49 1.52
C SER A 115 -6.07 8.97 2.96
N ALA A 116 -6.64 8.24 3.93
CA ALA A 116 -6.55 8.60 5.34
C ALA A 116 -5.12 8.58 5.87
N GLN A 117 -4.28 7.65 5.39
CA GLN A 117 -2.86 7.57 5.72
C GLN A 117 -2.06 8.73 5.10
N TYR A 118 -2.33 9.06 3.83
CA TYR A 118 -1.63 10.15 3.14
C TYR A 118 -2.03 11.56 3.60
N THR A 119 -3.26 11.74 4.09
CA THR A 119 -3.72 13.04 4.60
C THR A 119 -3.47 13.23 6.10
N GLY A 120 -2.97 12.20 6.78
CA GLY A 120 -2.74 12.19 8.23
C GLY A 120 -4.00 12.10 9.07
N LEU A 121 -5.11 11.66 8.48
CA LEU A 121 -6.33 11.39 9.24
C LEU A 121 -6.12 10.21 10.19
N THR A 122 -5.32 9.22 9.82
CA THR A 122 -4.96 8.09 10.69
C THR A 122 -4.30 8.55 11.99
N ARG A 123 -3.49 9.62 11.97
CA ARG A 123 -2.85 10.20 13.15
C ARG A 123 -3.84 10.67 14.22
N LEU A 124 -5.03 11.12 13.83
CA LEU A 124 -6.08 11.46 14.80
C LEU A 124 -6.68 10.23 15.47
N LEU A 125 -6.57 9.08 14.81
CA LEU A 125 -7.14 7.82 15.25
C LEU A 125 -6.12 6.98 16.05
N THR A 126 -4.82 7.21 15.86
CA THR A 126 -3.72 6.48 16.54
C THR A 126 -3.76 6.54 18.08
N PRO A 127 -4.22 7.62 18.75
CA PRO A 127 -4.33 7.62 20.22
C PRO A 127 -5.38 6.64 20.76
N TYR A 128 -6.32 6.19 19.92
CA TYR A 128 -7.35 5.25 20.34
C TYR A 128 -6.84 3.81 20.22
N SER A 129 -7.26 2.96 21.15
CA SER A 129 -6.90 1.54 21.14
C SER A 129 -7.40 0.84 19.88
N THR A 130 -6.54 0.03 19.25
CA THR A 130 -6.89 -0.87 18.14
C THR A 130 -8.11 -1.74 18.49
N TRP A 131 -8.22 -2.19 19.73
CA TRP A 131 -9.38 -2.96 20.20
C TRP A 131 -10.69 -2.19 20.17
N GLY A 132 -10.65 -0.86 20.35
CA GLY A 132 -11.83 -0.01 20.19
C GLY A 132 -12.38 -0.09 18.76
N TRP A 133 -11.50 -0.06 17.75
CA TRP A 133 -11.88 -0.21 16.35
C TRP A 133 -12.42 -1.61 16.02
N VAL A 134 -11.77 -2.65 16.54
CA VAL A 134 -12.25 -4.03 16.42
C VAL A 134 -13.66 -4.14 17.01
N LEU A 135 -13.88 -3.61 18.22
CA LEU A 135 -15.17 -3.65 18.89
C LEU A 135 -16.26 -2.89 18.12
N ILE A 136 -15.96 -1.69 17.60
CA ILE A 136 -16.90 -0.89 16.79
C ILE A 136 -17.36 -1.69 15.58
N VAL A 137 -16.44 -2.35 14.87
CA VAL A 137 -16.78 -3.17 13.70
C VAL A 137 -17.63 -4.38 14.09
N LEU A 138 -17.22 -5.13 15.11
CA LEU A 138 -17.96 -6.31 15.56
C LEU A 138 -19.36 -5.96 16.04
N VAL A 139 -19.50 -4.90 16.85
CA VAL A 139 -20.81 -4.41 17.32
C VAL A 139 -21.67 -3.92 16.15
N GLY A 140 -21.10 -3.15 15.23
CA GLY A 140 -21.81 -2.65 14.05
C GLY A 140 -22.35 -3.79 13.17
N ILE A 141 -21.55 -4.84 12.96
CA ILE A 141 -21.97 -6.04 12.22
C ILE A 141 -23.06 -6.79 12.96
N SER A 142 -22.90 -6.99 14.27
CA SER A 142 -23.92 -7.67 15.10
C SER A 142 -25.25 -6.93 15.09
N LEU A 143 -25.23 -5.59 15.19
CA LEU A 143 -26.44 -4.76 15.10
C LEU A 143 -27.07 -4.80 13.71
N TRP A 144 -26.27 -4.79 12.65
CA TRP A 144 -26.75 -4.94 11.26
C TRP A 144 -27.39 -6.32 11.05
N ALA A 145 -26.74 -7.39 11.54
CA ALA A 145 -27.25 -8.75 11.47
C ALA A 145 -28.59 -8.86 12.22
N TRP A 146 -28.65 -8.36 13.46
CA TRP A 146 -29.88 -8.33 14.25
C TRP A 146 -31.03 -7.61 13.54
N ARG A 147 -30.77 -6.41 12.98
CA ARG A 147 -31.77 -5.65 12.21
C ARG A 147 -32.22 -6.35 10.93
N SER A 148 -31.33 -7.12 10.32
CA SER A 148 -31.63 -7.91 9.12
C SER A 148 -32.40 -9.20 9.43
N GLY A 149 -32.85 -9.38 10.68
CA GLY A 149 -33.59 -10.56 11.12
C GLY A 149 -32.70 -11.75 11.48
N VAL A 150 -31.38 -11.57 11.52
CA VAL A 150 -30.46 -12.63 11.96
C VAL A 150 -30.60 -12.79 13.47
N ARG A 151 -31.36 -13.81 13.90
CA ARG A 151 -31.48 -14.18 15.31
C ARG A 151 -30.25 -14.97 15.74
N LEU A 152 -29.64 -14.56 16.85
CA LEU A 152 -28.63 -15.31 17.57
C LEU A 152 -29.35 -16.36 18.43
N ASP A 153 -29.03 -17.63 18.27
CA ASP A 153 -29.62 -18.70 19.07
C ASP A 153 -29.10 -18.66 20.52
N PRO A 154 -29.95 -18.57 21.56
CA PRO A 154 -29.51 -18.65 22.96
C PRO A 154 -28.77 -19.95 23.33
N ASP A 155 -28.94 -21.04 22.57
CA ASP A 155 -28.25 -22.33 22.81
C ASP A 155 -26.79 -22.35 22.29
N LEU A 156 -26.28 -21.19 21.84
CA LEU A 156 -24.89 -20.95 21.43
C LEU A 156 -23.84 -21.31 22.50
N TRP A 157 -24.24 -21.42 23.77
CA TRP A 157 -23.38 -21.82 24.89
C TRP A 157 -23.12 -23.33 24.98
N GLU A 158 -23.66 -24.17 24.09
CA GLU A 158 -23.38 -25.61 24.12
C GLU A 158 -22.43 -26.10 23.01
N GLN A 159 -22.23 -25.32 21.92
CA GLN A 159 -21.30 -25.64 20.82
C GLN A 159 -19.89 -25.03 21.05
N PHE A 160 -19.32 -25.27 22.24
CA PHE A 160 -18.19 -24.53 22.82
C PHE A 160 -16.85 -24.57 22.06
N ASP A 161 -16.53 -25.61 21.27
CA ASP A 161 -15.11 -25.83 20.93
C ASP A 161 -14.60 -25.15 19.64
N THR A 162 -15.30 -25.22 18.51
CA THR A 162 -14.72 -24.78 17.22
C THR A 162 -15.12 -23.37 16.80
N ARG A 163 -16.26 -22.86 17.25
CA ARG A 163 -16.80 -21.56 16.81
C ARG A 163 -16.07 -20.38 17.46
N TRP A 164 -15.81 -20.45 18.77
CA TRP A 164 -15.05 -19.43 19.49
C TRP A 164 -13.62 -19.30 18.97
N LEU A 165 -13.02 -20.39 18.51
CA LEU A 165 -11.75 -20.36 17.80
C LEU A 165 -11.84 -19.51 16.51
N TRP A 166 -12.86 -19.70 15.68
CA TRP A 166 -13.04 -18.89 14.46
C TRP A 166 -13.32 -17.42 14.77
N ILE A 167 -14.08 -17.12 15.82
CA ILE A 167 -14.30 -15.75 16.30
C ILE A 167 -12.97 -15.13 16.78
N ALA A 168 -12.17 -15.88 17.54
CA ALA A 168 -10.87 -15.42 18.02
C ALA A 168 -9.89 -15.19 16.85
N LEU A 169 -9.87 -16.08 15.85
CA LEU A 169 -9.07 -15.91 14.63
C LEU A 169 -9.54 -14.68 13.83
N ALA A 170 -10.85 -14.48 13.69
CA ALA A 170 -11.41 -13.29 13.05
C ALA A 170 -11.02 -12.00 13.79
N GLY A 171 -11.11 -12.01 15.13
CA GLY A 171 -10.67 -10.92 16.00
C GLY A 171 -9.18 -10.62 15.83
N GLY A 172 -8.33 -11.65 15.75
CA GLY A 172 -6.90 -11.48 15.52
C GLY A 172 -6.56 -10.88 14.15
N ALA A 173 -7.26 -11.29 13.09
CA ALA A 173 -7.11 -10.67 11.77
C ALA A 173 -7.58 -9.20 11.76
N LEU A 174 -8.72 -8.90 12.39
CA LEU A 174 -9.22 -7.52 12.54
C LEU A 174 -8.21 -6.65 13.29
N PHE A 175 -7.70 -7.16 14.42
CA PHE A 175 -6.71 -6.45 15.24
C PHE A 175 -5.49 -6.07 14.41
N TRP A 176 -4.83 -7.04 13.78
CA TRP A 176 -3.64 -6.78 12.98
C TRP A 176 -3.90 -5.88 11.76
N GLY A 177 -5.06 -6.04 11.12
CA GLY A 177 -5.47 -5.17 10.01
C GLY A 177 -5.64 -3.71 10.44
N PHE A 178 -6.28 -3.44 11.57
CA PHE A 178 -6.41 -2.07 12.09
C PHE A 178 -5.10 -1.51 12.64
N ASP A 179 -4.35 -2.30 13.41
CA ASP A 179 -3.08 -1.88 14.02
C ASP A 179 -2.09 -1.36 12.97
N ARG A 180 -1.90 -2.13 11.90
CA ARG A 180 -1.00 -1.76 10.80
C ARG A 180 -1.51 -0.59 9.97
N LEU A 181 -2.82 -0.48 9.81
CA LEU A 181 -3.45 0.59 9.04
C LEU A 181 -3.35 1.94 9.76
N LEU A 182 -3.59 1.96 11.08
CA LEU A 182 -3.65 3.17 11.91
C LEU A 182 -2.28 3.71 12.32
N THR A 183 -1.23 2.89 12.25
CA THR A 183 0.16 3.27 12.58
C THR A 183 0.90 3.96 11.43
N ALA A 184 0.32 4.01 10.23
CA ALA A 184 0.91 4.64 9.07
C ALA A 184 0.43 6.09 8.90
N ASP A 185 1.37 7.02 8.76
CA ASP A 185 1.14 8.45 8.53
C ASP A 185 2.17 8.98 7.53
N TYR A 186 1.71 9.69 6.50
CA TYR A 186 2.55 10.15 5.39
C TYR A 186 2.25 11.59 4.95
N VAL A 187 1.98 12.48 5.92
CA VAL A 187 1.54 13.84 5.57
C VAL A 187 2.62 14.68 4.92
N ARG A 188 3.90 14.38 5.16
CA ARG A 188 5.02 15.15 4.60
C ARG A 188 5.06 15.03 3.08
N LEU A 189 4.48 13.97 2.49
CA LEU A 189 4.35 13.83 1.05
C LEU A 189 3.63 15.01 0.36
N ILE A 190 2.77 15.72 1.07
CA ILE A 190 2.08 16.89 0.50
C ILE A 190 3.02 18.10 0.49
N GLU A 191 3.65 18.36 1.64
CA GLU A 191 4.40 19.59 1.92
C GLU A 191 5.82 19.57 1.35
N TRP A 192 6.44 18.39 1.23
CA TRP A 192 7.82 18.26 0.83
C TRP A 192 7.93 18.06 -0.69
N VAL A 193 8.37 19.10 -1.39
CA VAL A 193 8.46 19.15 -2.86
C VAL A 193 9.23 17.95 -3.47
N PRO A 194 10.37 17.50 -2.92
CA PRO A 194 11.10 16.36 -3.47
C PRO A 194 10.32 15.04 -3.50
N SER A 195 9.27 14.90 -2.67
CA SER A 195 8.37 13.74 -2.70
C SER A 195 7.65 13.56 -4.05
N ARG A 196 7.60 14.62 -4.89
CA ARG A 196 7.11 14.60 -6.27
C ARG A 196 7.60 13.39 -7.04
N THR A 197 8.87 13.01 -6.84
CA THR A 197 9.51 11.86 -7.49
C THR A 197 8.75 10.55 -7.20
N ALA A 198 8.59 10.20 -5.92
CA ALA A 198 7.87 9.02 -5.49
C ALA A 198 6.37 9.08 -5.82
N LEU A 199 5.75 10.26 -5.73
CA LEU A 199 4.34 10.46 -6.06
C LEU A 199 4.04 10.22 -7.54
N LEU A 200 4.84 10.79 -8.46
CA LEU A 200 4.71 10.54 -9.89
C LEU A 200 4.98 9.07 -10.22
N GLY A 201 6.08 8.53 -9.67
CA GLY A 201 6.44 7.13 -9.87
C GLY A 201 5.32 6.18 -9.42
N THR A 202 4.67 6.47 -8.30
CA THR A 202 3.55 5.66 -7.80
C THR A 202 2.28 5.88 -8.61
N ALA A 203 1.91 7.13 -8.92
CA ALA A 203 0.71 7.43 -9.69
C ALA A 203 0.76 6.73 -11.05
N PHE A 204 1.84 6.93 -11.81
CA PHE A 204 2.03 6.27 -13.09
C PHE A 204 2.18 4.76 -12.95
N GLY A 205 2.88 4.26 -11.92
CA GLY A 205 3.05 2.83 -11.69
C GLY A 205 1.74 2.09 -11.39
N VAL A 206 0.86 2.67 -10.58
CA VAL A 206 -0.47 2.11 -10.28
C VAL A 206 -1.35 2.10 -11.54
N TRP A 207 -1.39 3.20 -12.29
CA TRP A 207 -2.18 3.25 -13.53
C TRP A 207 -1.60 2.37 -14.64
N ALA A 208 -0.28 2.21 -14.71
CA ALA A 208 0.36 1.25 -15.59
C ALA A 208 -0.06 -0.19 -15.24
N ALA A 209 -0.07 -0.55 -13.95
CA ALA A 209 -0.56 -1.85 -13.51
C ALA A 209 -2.02 -2.08 -13.89
N VAL A 210 -2.91 -1.08 -13.71
CA VAL A 210 -4.31 -1.15 -14.17
C VAL A 210 -4.38 -1.44 -15.67
N CYS A 211 -3.58 -0.73 -16.48
CA CYS A 211 -3.57 -0.90 -17.93
C CYS A 211 -3.01 -2.28 -18.33
N PHE A 212 -1.96 -2.78 -17.69
CA PHE A 212 -1.45 -4.13 -17.95
C PHE A 212 -2.46 -5.22 -17.58
N LEU A 213 -3.15 -5.10 -16.45
CA LEU A 213 -4.21 -6.05 -16.10
C LEU A 213 -5.33 -6.04 -17.15
N ARG A 214 -5.78 -4.86 -17.60
CA ARG A 214 -6.78 -4.73 -18.67
C ARG A 214 -6.29 -5.29 -20.00
N ALA A 215 -5.04 -5.05 -20.37
CA ALA A 215 -4.45 -5.62 -21.57
C ALA A 215 -4.48 -7.16 -21.54
N GLY A 216 -4.25 -7.77 -20.38
CA GLY A 216 -4.30 -9.21 -20.21
C GLY A 216 -5.72 -9.78 -20.26
N GLU A 217 -6.67 -9.08 -19.64
CA GLU A 217 -8.09 -9.44 -19.60
C GLU A 217 -8.77 -9.28 -20.97
N GLU A 218 -8.48 -8.19 -21.69
CA GLU A 218 -9.17 -7.81 -22.93
C GLU A 218 -8.39 -8.17 -24.21
N GLY A 219 -7.09 -8.51 -24.11
CA GLY A 219 -6.21 -8.69 -25.27
C GLY A 219 -5.99 -7.42 -26.09
N SER A 220 -6.13 -6.25 -25.47
CA SER A 220 -6.13 -4.96 -26.16
C SER A 220 -4.74 -4.32 -26.21
N TRP A 221 -4.22 -4.13 -27.43
CA TRP A 221 -2.97 -3.40 -27.69
C TRP A 221 -3.02 -1.94 -27.24
N ARG A 222 -4.22 -1.33 -27.18
CA ARG A 222 -4.38 0.05 -26.69
C ARG A 222 -4.00 0.13 -25.21
N TRP A 223 -4.49 -0.81 -24.40
CA TRP A 223 -4.15 -0.87 -22.98
C TRP A 223 -2.70 -1.28 -22.75
N LEU A 224 -2.15 -2.17 -23.60
CA LEU A 224 -0.74 -2.53 -23.53
C LEU A 224 0.17 -1.32 -23.80
N GLY A 225 -0.10 -0.58 -24.88
CA GLY A 225 0.66 0.62 -25.24
C GLY A 225 0.56 1.72 -24.19
N LEU A 226 -0.64 1.99 -23.68
CA LEU A 226 -0.84 2.95 -22.59
C LEU A 226 -0.15 2.49 -21.30
N GLY A 227 -0.23 1.21 -20.96
CA GLY A 227 0.45 0.62 -19.80
C GLY A 227 1.98 0.74 -19.91
N GLY A 228 2.55 0.44 -21.08
CA GLY A 228 3.97 0.63 -21.36
C GLY A 228 4.40 2.10 -21.25
N LEU A 229 3.64 3.03 -21.83
CA LEU A 229 3.91 4.47 -21.74
C LEU A 229 3.88 4.96 -20.28
N LEU A 230 2.81 4.65 -19.54
CA LEU A 230 2.70 5.01 -18.12
C LEU A 230 3.83 4.38 -17.31
N TYR A 231 4.23 3.15 -17.64
CA TYR A 231 5.33 2.51 -16.93
C TYR A 231 6.68 3.17 -17.20
N LEU A 232 6.95 3.57 -18.44
CA LEU A 232 8.14 4.38 -18.76
C LEU A 232 8.13 5.72 -18.05
N LEU A 233 6.97 6.38 -17.93
CA LEU A 233 6.83 7.60 -17.15
C LEU A 233 7.13 7.36 -15.67
N ALA A 234 6.62 6.26 -15.10
CA ALA A 234 6.89 5.89 -13.71
C ALA A 234 8.39 5.67 -13.45
N LEU A 235 9.05 4.90 -14.31
CA LEU A 235 10.47 4.60 -14.26
C LEU A 235 11.34 5.84 -14.48
N GLY A 236 10.88 6.79 -15.30
CA GLY A 236 11.53 8.09 -15.50
C GLY A 236 11.24 9.10 -14.38
N SER A 237 10.36 8.79 -13.42
CA SER A 237 10.10 9.62 -12.25
C SER A 237 10.89 9.19 -11.03
N TYR A 238 11.04 7.88 -10.84
CA TYR A 238 11.61 7.28 -9.64
C TYR A 238 12.15 5.88 -9.92
N GLU A 239 13.08 5.40 -9.10
CA GLU A 239 13.75 4.11 -9.31
C GLU A 239 12.89 2.93 -8.85
N GLN A 240 12.12 3.11 -7.78
CA GLN A 240 11.35 2.04 -7.14
C GLN A 240 10.33 1.32 -8.06
N PRO A 241 9.65 1.99 -9.01
CA PRO A 241 8.81 1.34 -10.02
C PRO A 241 9.51 0.24 -10.84
N ILE A 242 10.84 0.15 -10.87
CA ILE A 242 11.53 -0.99 -11.52
C ILE A 242 11.06 -2.35 -10.97
N MET A 243 10.64 -2.39 -9.71
CA MET A 243 10.12 -3.59 -9.06
C MET A 243 8.71 -4.00 -9.53
N LEU A 244 8.03 -3.15 -10.31
CA LEU A 244 6.79 -3.54 -10.98
C LEU A 244 7.03 -4.51 -12.14
N ALA A 245 8.20 -4.51 -12.79
CA ALA A 245 8.51 -5.45 -13.86
C ALA A 245 8.47 -6.92 -13.39
N PRO A 246 9.18 -7.33 -12.31
CA PRO A 246 9.04 -8.68 -11.79
C PRO A 246 7.64 -8.95 -11.23
N PHE A 247 6.96 -7.97 -10.64
CA PHE A 247 5.58 -8.14 -10.15
C PHE A 247 4.57 -8.42 -11.27
N ILE A 248 4.60 -7.63 -12.35
CA ILE A 248 3.74 -7.80 -13.52
C ILE A 248 4.07 -9.11 -14.23
N THR A 249 5.35 -9.47 -14.33
CA THR A 249 5.78 -10.77 -14.87
C THR A 249 5.22 -11.93 -14.06
N ALA A 250 5.36 -11.90 -12.73
CA ALA A 250 4.80 -12.93 -11.84
C ALA A 250 3.27 -13.00 -11.95
N THR A 251 2.61 -11.85 -12.05
CA THR A 251 1.15 -11.76 -12.25
C THR A 251 0.72 -12.37 -13.58
N ALA A 252 1.45 -12.09 -14.67
CA ALA A 252 1.19 -12.65 -15.98
C ALA A 252 1.37 -14.17 -15.99
N ILE A 253 2.42 -14.69 -15.34
CA ILE A 253 2.65 -16.13 -15.17
C ILE A 253 1.49 -16.75 -14.35
N ALA A 254 1.11 -16.13 -13.23
CA ALA A 254 0.02 -16.62 -12.39
C ALA A 254 -1.33 -16.64 -13.11
N ARG A 255 -1.55 -15.72 -14.07
CA ARG A 255 -2.77 -15.61 -14.88
C ARG A 255 -2.63 -16.19 -16.29
N ARG A 256 -1.56 -16.94 -16.58
CA ARG A 256 -1.25 -17.43 -17.95
C ARG A 256 -2.37 -18.25 -18.59
N THR A 257 -3.13 -19.00 -17.79
CA THR A 257 -4.25 -19.81 -18.30
C THR A 257 -5.43 -18.96 -18.74
N LEU A 258 -5.62 -17.79 -18.09
CA LEU A 258 -6.66 -16.82 -18.43
C LEU A 258 -6.23 -15.93 -19.60
N TRP A 259 -4.99 -15.45 -19.57
CA TRP A 259 -4.48 -14.46 -20.52
C TRP A 259 -3.84 -15.07 -21.78
N LYS A 260 -3.56 -16.37 -21.78
CA LYS A 260 -2.93 -17.10 -22.90
C LYS A 260 -1.65 -16.39 -23.36
N GLU A 261 -1.50 -16.16 -24.67
CA GLU A 261 -0.34 -15.52 -25.28
C GLU A 261 -0.12 -14.09 -24.79
N ASN A 262 -1.19 -13.37 -24.41
CA ASN A 262 -1.09 -12.00 -23.90
C ASN A 262 -0.25 -11.92 -22.62
N ALA A 263 -0.19 -13.00 -21.83
CA ALA A 263 0.64 -13.05 -20.62
C ALA A 263 2.12 -12.79 -20.95
N PHE A 264 2.64 -13.42 -22.01
CA PHE A 264 4.02 -13.23 -22.44
C PHE A 264 4.25 -11.84 -23.03
N THR A 265 3.30 -11.33 -23.80
CA THR A 265 3.37 -9.97 -24.36
C THR A 265 3.41 -8.91 -23.26
N ILE A 266 2.60 -9.06 -22.20
CA ILE A 266 2.58 -8.14 -21.06
C ILE A 266 3.89 -8.20 -20.27
N ALA A 267 4.34 -9.41 -19.93
CA ALA A 267 5.61 -9.60 -19.23
C ALA A 267 6.78 -9.04 -20.05
N GLY A 268 6.83 -9.35 -21.35
CA GLY A 268 7.84 -8.84 -22.28
C GLY A 268 7.83 -7.32 -22.38
N THR A 269 6.64 -6.70 -22.45
CA THR A 269 6.51 -5.23 -22.49
C THR A 269 7.03 -4.58 -21.20
N ALA A 270 6.65 -5.10 -20.03
CA ALA A 270 7.12 -4.59 -18.75
C ALA A 270 8.65 -4.71 -18.61
N LEU A 271 9.22 -5.87 -18.97
CA LEU A 271 10.66 -6.10 -18.94
C LEU A 271 11.40 -5.21 -19.94
N ALA A 272 10.87 -5.03 -21.15
CA ALA A 272 11.45 -4.15 -22.17
C ALA A 272 11.49 -2.69 -21.69
N CYS A 273 10.44 -2.21 -21.03
CA CYS A 273 10.42 -0.85 -20.47
C CYS A 273 11.47 -0.67 -19.36
N ALA A 274 11.57 -1.65 -18.45
CA ALA A 274 12.57 -1.62 -17.39
C ALA A 274 14.00 -1.66 -17.96
N LEU A 275 14.24 -2.51 -18.96
CA LEU A 275 15.53 -2.60 -19.65
C LEU A 275 15.89 -1.29 -20.36
N LEU A 276 14.94 -0.67 -21.05
CA LEU A 276 15.15 0.60 -21.74
C LEU A 276 15.59 1.69 -20.75
N ILE A 277 14.90 1.84 -19.62
CA ILE A 277 15.28 2.86 -18.63
C ILE A 277 16.62 2.54 -17.97
N ALA A 278 16.92 1.26 -17.70
CA ALA A 278 18.23 0.87 -17.21
C ALA A 278 19.34 1.26 -18.20
N MET A 279 19.15 1.00 -19.51
CA MET A 279 20.10 1.40 -20.55
C MET A 279 20.27 2.92 -20.61
N LEU A 280 19.18 3.69 -20.56
CA LEU A 280 19.24 5.16 -20.56
C LEU A 280 19.99 5.70 -19.33
N ARG A 281 19.71 5.15 -18.14
CA ARG A 281 20.40 5.51 -16.89
C ARG A 281 21.89 5.21 -16.97
N LEU A 282 22.28 4.05 -17.54
CA LEU A 282 23.69 3.69 -17.74
C LEU A 282 24.39 4.53 -18.81
N SER A 283 23.63 5.08 -19.77
CA SER A 283 24.18 5.91 -20.84
C SER A 283 24.38 7.37 -20.43
N PHE A 284 23.54 7.90 -19.54
CA PHE A 284 23.53 9.33 -19.18
C PHE A 284 24.03 9.63 -17.77
N VAL A 285 24.05 8.64 -16.87
CA VAL A 285 24.41 8.84 -15.46
C VAL A 285 25.54 7.90 -15.08
N THR A 286 26.46 8.39 -14.26
CA THR A 286 27.62 7.63 -13.82
C THR A 286 27.21 6.32 -13.11
N THR A 287 28.03 5.29 -13.25
CA THR A 287 27.87 4.02 -12.53
C THR A 287 28.53 4.06 -11.15
N GLU A 288 29.45 4.99 -10.93
CA GLU A 288 30.08 5.18 -9.63
C GLU A 288 29.08 5.78 -8.63
N PRO A 289 28.91 5.16 -7.44
CA PRO A 289 28.02 5.69 -6.42
C PRO A 289 28.46 7.09 -5.99
N THR A 290 27.54 8.06 -6.09
CA THR A 290 27.80 9.41 -5.60
C THR A 290 27.95 9.42 -4.08
N ARG A 291 28.58 10.46 -3.53
CA ARG A 291 28.68 10.64 -2.07
C ARG A 291 27.31 10.62 -1.40
N TYR A 292 26.30 11.21 -2.05
CA TYR A 292 24.92 11.17 -1.60
C TYR A 292 24.39 9.73 -1.52
N GLN A 293 24.58 8.92 -2.57
CA GLN A 293 24.14 7.53 -2.58
C GLN A 293 24.84 6.69 -1.50
N GLN A 294 26.13 6.92 -1.27
CA GLN A 294 26.86 6.25 -0.19
C GLN A 294 26.33 6.63 1.19
N GLN A 295 25.93 7.89 1.40
CA GLN A 295 25.28 8.33 2.65
C GLN A 295 23.89 7.74 2.87
N GLN A 296 23.20 7.34 1.79
CA GLN A 296 21.88 6.73 1.87
C GLN A 296 21.91 5.25 2.26
N LEU A 297 23.02 4.56 1.98
CA LEU A 297 23.19 3.15 2.34
C LEU A 297 23.34 2.99 3.86
N ARG A 298 22.58 2.04 4.43
CA ARG A 298 22.76 1.68 5.83
C ARG A 298 24.09 0.94 6.03
N SER A 299 24.78 1.24 7.14
CA SER A 299 26.11 0.71 7.46
C SER A 299 26.17 -0.80 7.77
N SER A 300 25.03 -1.46 7.96
CA SER A 300 24.94 -2.90 8.24
C SER A 300 23.84 -3.55 7.40
N LEU A 301 24.03 -4.81 7.02
CA LEU A 301 23.02 -5.62 6.31
C LEU A 301 21.97 -6.25 7.25
N SER A 302 22.31 -6.49 8.52
CA SER A 302 21.40 -7.18 9.45
C SER A 302 20.18 -6.33 9.83
N GLY A 303 20.37 -5.02 10.00
CA GLY A 303 19.29 -4.06 10.29
C GLY A 303 18.25 -3.95 9.15
N PRO A 304 18.66 -3.68 7.90
CA PRO A 304 17.78 -3.71 6.71
C PRO A 304 16.94 -4.98 6.59
N VAL A 305 17.58 -6.15 6.70
CA VAL A 305 16.91 -7.45 6.54
C VAL A 305 15.86 -7.65 7.63
N LEU A 306 16.22 -7.35 8.90
CA LEU A 306 15.28 -7.42 10.00
C LEU A 306 14.12 -6.45 9.82
N THR A 307 14.39 -5.22 9.35
CA THR A 307 13.37 -4.20 9.07
C THR A 307 12.39 -4.69 8.00
N TYR A 308 12.91 -5.21 6.89
CA TYR A 308 12.14 -5.74 5.78
C TYR A 308 11.22 -6.88 6.21
N PHE A 309 11.75 -7.88 6.92
CA PHE A 309 10.95 -9.00 7.38
C PHE A 309 9.98 -8.61 8.50
N SER A 310 10.33 -7.65 9.37
CA SER A 310 9.42 -7.15 10.40
C SER A 310 8.24 -6.39 9.80
N ASP A 311 8.44 -5.71 8.67
CA ASP A 311 7.37 -5.00 7.99
C ASP A 311 6.42 -5.94 7.24
N LEU A 312 6.96 -6.99 6.61
CA LEU A 312 6.17 -8.04 5.95
C LEU A 312 5.48 -8.99 6.93
N PHE A 313 6.16 -9.34 8.02
CA PHE A 313 5.74 -10.31 9.03
C PHE A 313 5.97 -9.72 10.43
N PRO A 314 4.99 -8.98 10.97
CA PRO A 314 5.12 -8.32 12.27
C PRO A 314 5.67 -9.18 13.43
N PRO A 315 5.36 -10.49 13.53
CA PRO A 315 5.94 -11.35 14.57
C PRO A 315 7.47 -11.40 14.59
N VAL A 316 8.14 -11.08 13.48
CA VAL A 316 9.61 -11.04 13.44
C VAL A 316 10.17 -10.04 14.44
N SER A 317 9.52 -8.88 14.59
CA SER A 317 9.89 -7.88 15.60
C SER A 317 9.64 -8.38 17.03
N GLN A 318 8.62 -9.22 17.21
CA GLN A 318 8.26 -9.83 18.49
C GLN A 318 9.26 -10.90 18.90
N TRP A 319 9.70 -11.75 17.97
CA TRP A 319 10.76 -12.73 18.22
C TRP A 319 12.08 -12.05 18.57
N GLY A 320 12.41 -10.93 17.91
CA GLY A 320 13.56 -10.11 18.27
C GLY A 320 13.52 -9.66 19.72
N TYR A 321 12.37 -9.16 20.18
CA TYR A 321 12.16 -8.78 21.58
C TYR A 321 12.36 -9.94 22.55
N TRP A 322 11.70 -11.08 22.33
CA TRP A 322 11.79 -12.24 23.23
C TRP A 322 13.18 -12.86 23.28
N ARG A 323 13.94 -12.77 22.19
CA ARG A 323 15.35 -13.19 22.16
C ARG A 323 16.24 -12.29 23.03
N THR A 324 15.91 -11.01 23.14
CA THR A 324 16.68 -10.04 23.93
C THR A 324 16.27 -10.03 25.39
N VAL A 325 14.97 -10.06 25.68
CA VAL A 325 14.43 -9.90 27.03
C VAL A 325 14.32 -11.24 27.78
N GLY A 326 14.16 -12.36 27.08
CA GLY A 326 13.99 -13.67 27.70
C GLY A 326 12.61 -13.86 28.35
N LEU A 327 12.52 -14.86 29.23
CA LEU A 327 11.28 -15.26 29.93
C LEU A 327 11.37 -15.04 31.45
N GLU A 328 12.19 -14.08 31.90
CA GLU A 328 12.36 -13.81 33.32
C GLU A 328 11.03 -13.40 33.98
N PRO A 329 10.71 -13.88 35.19
CA PRO A 329 9.43 -13.58 35.86
C PRO A 329 9.14 -12.09 36.03
N THR A 330 10.19 -11.28 36.24
CA THR A 330 10.12 -9.82 36.43
C THR A 330 9.61 -9.09 35.19
N VAL A 331 9.85 -9.64 34.00
CA VAL A 331 9.40 -9.09 32.73
C VAL A 331 7.87 -9.02 32.72
N TRP A 332 7.19 -10.06 33.18
CA TRP A 332 5.73 -10.16 33.19
C TRP A 332 5.01 -9.18 34.13
N LEU A 333 5.74 -8.38 34.91
CA LEU A 333 5.18 -7.25 35.67
C LEU A 333 4.93 -6.01 34.78
N LEU A 334 5.51 -5.98 33.58
CA LEU A 334 5.39 -4.87 32.63
C LEU A 334 4.28 -5.15 31.61
N LYS A 335 3.67 -4.07 31.10
CA LYS A 335 2.61 -4.15 30.07
C LYS A 335 3.11 -4.67 28.72
N ASP A 336 4.25 -4.19 28.26
CA ASP A 336 4.78 -4.51 26.91
C ASP A 336 4.89 -6.02 26.61
N PRO A 337 5.45 -6.86 27.50
CA PRO A 337 5.48 -8.31 27.28
C PRO A 337 4.11 -8.94 27.06
N TRP A 338 3.09 -8.50 27.80
CA TRP A 338 1.72 -8.99 27.63
C TRP A 338 1.15 -8.58 26.27
N ASP A 339 1.33 -7.33 25.86
CA ASP A 339 0.88 -6.85 24.55
C ASP A 339 1.53 -7.64 23.41
N ARG A 340 2.82 -7.93 23.55
CA ARG A 340 3.59 -8.70 22.56
C ARG A 340 3.16 -10.16 22.50
N LEU A 341 2.89 -10.79 23.66
CA LEU A 341 2.37 -12.15 23.72
C LEU A 341 0.97 -12.23 23.10
N VAL A 342 0.08 -11.31 23.47
CA VAL A 342 -1.27 -11.22 22.91
C VAL A 342 -1.20 -11.01 21.40
N GLY A 343 -0.37 -10.08 20.92
CA GLY A 343 -0.15 -9.85 19.48
C GLY A 343 0.30 -11.12 18.73
N LEU A 344 1.19 -11.92 19.32
CA LEU A 344 1.61 -13.22 18.77
C LEU A 344 0.45 -14.22 18.69
N LEU A 345 -0.38 -14.32 19.74
CA LEU A 345 -1.54 -15.21 19.74
C LEU A 345 -2.56 -14.79 18.67
N LEU A 346 -2.85 -13.50 18.55
CA LEU A 346 -3.75 -12.95 17.54
C LEU A 346 -3.24 -13.14 16.11
N TYR A 347 -1.92 -13.28 15.94
CA TYR A 347 -1.33 -13.52 14.63
C TYR A 347 -1.76 -14.87 14.02
N ALA A 348 -2.23 -15.83 14.82
CA ALA A 348 -2.86 -17.04 14.29
C ALA A 348 -4.01 -16.72 13.32
N GLY A 349 -4.79 -15.66 13.60
CA GLY A 349 -5.83 -15.16 12.70
C GLY A 349 -5.30 -14.72 11.34
N VAL A 350 -4.15 -14.02 11.33
CA VAL A 350 -3.45 -13.59 10.10
C VAL A 350 -2.99 -14.79 9.29
N VAL A 351 -2.39 -15.80 9.92
CA VAL A 351 -1.92 -17.01 9.24
C VAL A 351 -3.08 -17.76 8.58
N VAL A 352 -4.18 -17.94 9.31
CA VAL A 352 -5.37 -18.62 8.77
C VAL A 352 -6.00 -17.79 7.64
N ALA A 353 -6.08 -16.47 7.78
CA ALA A 353 -6.55 -15.58 6.71
C ALA A 353 -5.69 -15.72 5.45
N PHE A 354 -4.36 -15.71 5.60
CA PHE A 354 -3.43 -15.86 4.50
C PHE A 354 -3.59 -17.22 3.82
N TYR A 355 -3.71 -18.30 4.58
CA TYR A 355 -3.91 -19.64 4.00
C TYR A 355 -5.23 -19.74 3.22
N ARG A 356 -6.34 -19.23 3.78
CA ARG A 356 -7.67 -19.28 3.15
C ARG A 356 -7.78 -18.39 1.92
N TRP A 357 -7.16 -17.20 1.95
CA TRP A 357 -7.22 -16.21 0.86
C TRP A 357 -5.85 -16.02 0.18
N ARG A 358 -5.05 -17.09 0.10
CA ARG A 358 -3.65 -17.08 -0.38
C ARG A 358 -3.45 -16.40 -1.74
N GLY A 359 -4.41 -16.55 -2.66
CA GLY A 359 -4.33 -15.90 -3.97
C GLY A 359 -4.40 -14.37 -3.86
N ARG A 360 -5.30 -13.85 -3.02
CA ARG A 360 -5.50 -12.40 -2.84
C ARG A 360 -4.34 -11.79 -2.06
N PHE A 361 -3.99 -12.40 -0.94
CA PHE A 361 -2.85 -11.94 -0.14
C PHE A 361 -1.52 -12.09 -0.88
N GLY A 362 -1.36 -13.10 -1.74
CA GLY A 362 -0.17 -13.27 -2.57
C GLY A 362 0.08 -12.07 -3.49
N TYR A 363 -0.96 -11.50 -4.11
CA TYR A 363 -0.81 -10.28 -4.90
C TYR A 363 -0.50 -9.05 -4.05
N ALA A 364 -1.22 -8.87 -2.94
CA ALA A 364 -1.03 -7.71 -2.05
C ALA A 364 0.37 -7.69 -1.39
N LEU A 365 0.79 -8.83 -0.80
CA LEU A 365 2.13 -8.99 -0.24
C LEU A 365 3.20 -8.98 -1.33
N GLY A 366 2.97 -9.60 -2.48
CA GLY A 366 3.92 -9.59 -3.60
C GLY A 366 4.24 -8.18 -4.07
N TRP A 367 3.22 -7.31 -4.17
CA TRP A 367 3.42 -5.89 -4.48
C TRP A 367 4.26 -5.22 -3.40
N HIS A 368 3.86 -5.36 -2.14
CA HIS A 368 4.51 -4.72 -1.00
C HIS A 368 5.97 -5.15 -0.85
N ALA A 369 6.23 -6.46 -0.84
CA ALA A 369 7.55 -7.06 -0.70
C ALA A 369 8.49 -6.61 -1.83
N LEU A 370 8.08 -6.76 -3.09
CA LEU A 370 8.93 -6.40 -4.22
C LEU A 370 9.24 -4.91 -4.23
N THR A 371 8.24 -4.06 -4.03
CA THR A 371 8.44 -2.60 -4.11
C THR A 371 9.20 -2.05 -2.89
N LEU A 372 9.08 -2.67 -1.72
CA LEU A 372 9.83 -2.27 -0.52
C LEU A 372 11.30 -2.72 -0.56
N LEU A 373 11.57 -3.88 -1.17
CA LEU A 373 12.88 -4.54 -1.16
C LEU A 373 14.08 -3.59 -1.41
N PRO A 374 14.12 -2.79 -2.50
CA PRO A 374 15.28 -1.92 -2.74
C PRO A 374 15.43 -0.83 -1.68
N MET A 375 14.32 -0.37 -1.09
CA MET A 375 14.32 0.72 -0.11
C MET A 375 14.68 0.25 1.30
N ALA A 376 14.50 -1.04 1.61
CA ALA A 376 14.83 -1.59 2.93
C ALA A 376 16.32 -1.40 3.32
N PHE A 377 17.20 -1.32 2.32
CA PHE A 377 18.65 -1.13 2.47
C PHE A 377 19.06 0.34 2.59
N LEU A 378 18.13 1.28 2.41
CA LEU A 378 18.37 2.71 2.51
C LEU A 378 17.90 3.26 3.85
N HIS A 379 18.44 4.40 4.27
CA HIS A 379 17.93 5.13 5.43
C HIS A 379 16.42 5.39 5.28
N PRO A 380 15.62 5.20 6.34
CA PRO A 380 14.17 5.24 6.21
C PRO A 380 13.69 6.68 5.94
N PHE A 381 13.20 6.93 4.73
CA PHE A 381 12.52 8.16 4.37
C PHE A 381 11.06 7.88 4.02
N GLU A 382 10.20 8.84 4.32
CA GLU A 382 8.75 8.73 4.14
C GLU A 382 8.34 8.42 2.69
N HIS A 383 8.96 9.10 1.72
CA HIS A 383 8.69 8.90 0.29
C HIS A 383 9.07 7.51 -0.24
N TYR A 384 9.87 6.73 0.48
CA TYR A 384 10.18 5.34 0.10
C TYR A 384 9.00 4.39 0.31
N TRP A 385 7.99 4.84 1.06
CA TRP A 385 6.82 4.06 1.39
C TRP A 385 5.65 4.27 0.44
N VAL A 386 5.66 5.28 -0.45
CA VAL A 386 4.49 5.60 -1.27
C VAL A 386 4.03 4.40 -2.10
N LEU A 387 4.92 3.80 -2.89
CA LEU A 387 4.58 2.65 -3.73
C LEU A 387 4.34 1.36 -2.93
N PRO A 388 5.16 0.98 -1.92
CA PRO A 388 4.92 -0.20 -1.09
C PRO A 388 3.65 -0.11 -0.27
N GLN A 389 3.25 1.10 0.14
CA GLN A 389 2.06 1.31 0.95
C GLN A 389 0.80 0.86 0.22
N VAL A 390 0.75 0.90 -1.10
CA VAL A 390 -0.37 0.32 -1.87
C VAL A 390 -0.57 -1.16 -1.54
N GLY A 391 0.50 -1.96 -1.58
CA GLY A 391 0.45 -3.38 -1.23
C GLY A 391 0.20 -3.63 0.26
N LYS A 392 0.77 -2.80 1.13
CA LYS A 392 0.54 -2.86 2.58
C LYS A 392 -0.93 -2.59 2.92
N THR A 393 -1.50 -1.49 2.44
CA THR A 393 -2.91 -1.15 2.67
C THR A 393 -3.86 -2.18 2.07
N LEU A 394 -3.54 -2.75 0.89
CA LEU A 394 -4.31 -3.89 0.35
C LEU A 394 -4.31 -5.09 1.30
N THR A 395 -3.15 -5.41 1.89
CA THR A 395 -3.00 -6.50 2.88
C THR A 395 -3.82 -6.23 4.13
N ASP A 396 -3.71 -5.02 4.67
CA ASP A 396 -4.39 -4.61 5.90
C ASP A 396 -5.92 -4.63 5.70
N CYS A 397 -6.42 -4.11 4.57
CA CYS A 397 -7.85 -4.18 4.23
C CYS A 397 -8.33 -5.62 3.97
N LEU A 398 -7.51 -6.50 3.39
CA LEU A 398 -7.83 -7.92 3.23
C LEU A 398 -7.96 -8.62 4.58
N LEU A 399 -7.10 -8.29 5.56
CA LEU A 399 -7.21 -8.83 6.92
C LEU A 399 -8.52 -8.39 7.58
N ILE A 400 -8.84 -7.10 7.50
CA ILE A 400 -10.09 -6.56 8.03
C ILE A 400 -11.28 -7.27 7.39
N GLY A 401 -11.34 -7.31 6.05
CA GLY A 401 -12.48 -7.90 5.37
C GLY A 401 -12.57 -9.43 5.51
N TRP A 402 -11.45 -10.15 5.67
CA TRP A 402 -11.48 -11.57 6.03
C TRP A 402 -12.05 -11.77 7.44
N GLY A 403 -11.63 -10.94 8.40
CA GLY A 403 -12.15 -10.98 9.76
C GLY A 403 -13.66 -10.70 9.81
N ILE A 404 -14.12 -9.67 9.10
CA ILE A 404 -15.56 -9.37 8.93
C ILE A 404 -16.29 -10.56 8.32
N HIS A 405 -15.80 -11.08 7.20
CA HIS A 405 -16.45 -12.19 6.50
C HIS A 405 -16.56 -13.45 7.38
N THR A 406 -15.48 -13.78 8.10
CA THR A 406 -15.42 -14.95 8.99
C THR A 406 -16.36 -14.77 10.17
N PHE A 407 -16.38 -13.59 10.79
CA PHE A 407 -17.30 -13.27 11.87
C PHE A 407 -18.76 -13.37 11.42
N VAL A 408 -19.11 -12.77 10.27
CA VAL A 408 -20.45 -12.89 9.68
C VAL A 408 -20.82 -14.34 9.37
N ALA A 409 -19.90 -15.14 8.83
CA ALA A 409 -20.15 -16.55 8.56
C ALA A 409 -20.44 -17.34 9.84
N CYS A 410 -19.74 -17.03 10.94
CA CYS A 410 -20.03 -17.59 12.25
C CYS A 410 -21.43 -17.19 12.77
N LEU A 411 -21.91 -15.98 12.45
CA LEU A 411 -23.27 -15.53 12.77
C LEU A 411 -24.35 -16.17 11.88
N GLN A 412 -24.04 -16.42 10.59
CA GLN A 412 -25.02 -16.87 9.58
C GLN A 412 -25.19 -18.40 9.49
N ALA A 413 -24.22 -19.21 9.93
CA ALA A 413 -24.30 -20.67 9.90
C ALA A 413 -25.52 -21.27 10.64
N GLU A 414 -26.31 -20.45 11.32
CA GLU A 414 -27.54 -20.81 12.02
C GLU A 414 -28.82 -20.66 11.18
N TRP A 415 -28.82 -19.87 10.10
CA TRP A 415 -30.00 -19.72 9.25
C TRP A 415 -30.35 -20.98 8.47
N GLY A 416 -29.34 -21.72 8.01
CA GLY A 416 -29.53 -22.96 7.24
C GLY A 416 -30.09 -24.11 8.06
N LYS A 417 -29.87 -24.12 9.39
CA LYS A 417 -30.45 -25.14 10.28
C LYS A 417 -31.90 -24.82 10.64
N ILE A 418 -32.24 -23.55 10.90
CA ILE A 418 -33.61 -23.13 11.24
C ILE A 418 -34.60 -23.37 10.08
N LEU A 419 -34.17 -23.17 8.82
CA LEU A 419 -35.01 -23.46 7.65
C LEU A 419 -35.14 -24.95 7.33
N HIS A 420 -34.16 -25.79 7.68
CA HIS A 420 -34.23 -27.23 7.46
C HIS A 420 -35.00 -27.98 8.56
N ASP A 421 -34.91 -27.52 9.81
CA ASP A 421 -35.63 -28.14 10.93
C ASP A 421 -37.05 -27.57 11.08
N GLY A 422 -37.34 -26.37 10.55
CA GLY A 422 -38.69 -25.79 10.51
C GLY A 422 -39.69 -26.47 9.56
N ASN A 423 -39.22 -27.35 8.67
CA ASN A 423 -40.06 -28.14 7.75
C ASN A 423 -40.24 -29.62 8.18
N ARG A 424 -39.82 -29.98 9.41
CA ARG A 424 -40.11 -31.28 10.03
C ARG A 424 -41.16 -31.19 11.15
N ALA A 425 -42.04 -30.19 11.08
CA ALA A 425 -43.32 -30.27 11.77
C ALA A 425 -44.25 -31.21 11.00
N ASP A 426 -44.22 -32.46 11.43
CA ASP A 426 -45.17 -33.55 11.21
C ASP A 426 -46.58 -33.13 10.72
N PRO A 427 -47.01 -33.50 9.50
CA PRO A 427 -48.41 -33.49 9.11
C PRO A 427 -49.01 -34.90 9.27
N ALA A 428 -48.98 -35.46 10.48
CA ALA A 428 -49.77 -36.65 10.82
C ALA A 428 -49.97 -36.77 12.33
N GLY A 429 -50.83 -35.89 12.88
CA GLY A 429 -51.18 -35.89 14.29
C GLY A 429 -52.57 -35.36 14.61
N VAL A 430 -53.53 -35.45 13.68
CA VAL A 430 -55.00 -35.62 13.91
C VAL A 430 -55.58 -36.35 12.71
#